data_AF-A0A7J6DQE4-F1
#
_entry.id   AF-A0A7J6DQE4-F1
#
_cell.length_a   1.000
_cell.length_b   1.000
_cell.length_c   1.000
_cell.angle_alpha   90.00
_cell.angle_beta   90.00
_cell.angle_gamma   90.00
#
_symmetry.space_group_name_H-M   'P 1'
#
loop_
_entity.id
_entity.type
_entity.pdbx_description
1 polymer ?
#
loop_
_entity_poly.entity_id
_entity_poly.type
_entity_poly.pdbx_seq_one_letter_code
_entity_poly.pdbx_strand_id
1 'polypeptide(L)'
;MYTASLYAAFASLIHNKSSELDGKRVMMFSYGSGLTSTMFSLQFREGQHPFSLANIATVMNVGGKLKSRHEVEPEKFIETLKLMEHRYGGKDFVTNKDCSLLEPALLSHRSRFQVPEVLCQEACGSFGGATTVANGH
;
A
#
# COMPACT_ATOMS: atom_id res chain seq x y z
N MET A 1 6.77 -8.34 -0.58
CA MET A 1 6.37 -7.05 -1.19
C MET A 1 7.02 -6.81 -2.57
N TYR A 2 7.16 -7.80 -3.46
CA TYR A 2 7.65 -7.67 -4.86
C TYR A 2 8.27 -6.31 -5.29
N THR A 3 7.57 -5.51 -6.10
CA THR A 3 8.04 -4.21 -6.62
C THR A 3 8.20 -3.14 -5.54
N ALA A 4 7.40 -3.20 -4.48
CA ALA A 4 7.48 -2.28 -3.34
C ALA A 4 8.61 -2.62 -2.36
N SER A 5 9.33 -3.74 -2.53
CA SER A 5 10.30 -4.27 -1.57
C SER A 5 11.47 -3.30 -1.33
N LEU A 6 12.05 -2.78 -2.41
CA LEU A 6 13.12 -1.78 -2.35
C LEU A 6 12.68 -0.53 -1.59
N TYR A 7 11.47 -0.06 -1.87
CA TYR A 7 10.93 1.16 -1.25
C TYR A 7 10.48 0.94 0.19
N ALA A 8 10.11 -0.29 0.57
CA ALA A 8 9.86 -0.65 1.96
C ALA A 8 11.15 -0.66 2.80
N ALA A 9 12.24 -1.17 2.22
CA ALA A 9 13.57 -1.06 2.83
C ALA A 9 13.99 0.41 2.98
N PHE A 10 13.75 1.23 1.96
CA PHE A 10 13.97 2.68 2.01
C PHE A 10 13.13 3.39 3.07
N ALA A 11 11.84 3.04 3.19
CA ALA A 11 10.96 3.57 4.23
C ALA A 11 11.47 3.17 5.64
N SER A 12 11.99 1.96 5.80
CA SER A 12 12.58 1.48 7.05
C SER A 12 13.88 2.23 7.40
N LEU A 13 14.70 2.55 6.40
CA LEU A 13 15.88 3.40 6.57
C LEU A 13 15.48 4.79 7.09
N ILE A 14 14.50 5.44 6.45
CA ILE A 14 14.01 6.75 6.90
C ILE A 14 13.44 6.66 8.32
N HIS A 15 12.64 5.64 8.62
CA HIS A 15 12.06 5.45 9.95
C HIS A 15 13.13 5.36 11.05
N ASN A 16 14.20 4.60 10.81
CA ASN A 16 15.24 4.37 11.81
C ASN A 16 16.30 5.47 11.89
N LYS A 17 16.53 6.22 10.80
CA LYS A 17 17.69 7.10 10.63
C LYS A 17 17.38 8.51 10.14
N SER A 18 16.11 8.95 10.18
CA SER A 18 15.68 10.27 9.70
C SER A 18 16.57 11.44 10.15
N SER A 19 17.03 11.46 11.42
CA SER A 19 17.90 12.51 11.97
C SER A 19 19.37 12.45 11.52
N GLU A 20 19.81 11.35 10.92
CA GLU A 20 21.21 11.11 10.50
C GLU A 20 21.39 11.16 8.97
N LEU A 21 20.28 11.30 8.23
CA LEU A 21 20.26 11.16 6.76
C LEU A 21 20.59 12.46 6.02
N ASP A 22 20.49 13.64 6.63
CA ASP A 22 20.82 14.89 5.93
C ASP A 22 22.28 14.87 5.41
N GLY A 23 22.45 15.27 4.15
CA GLY A 23 23.72 15.23 3.44
C GLY A 23 24.23 13.83 3.08
N LYS A 24 23.54 12.74 3.44
CA LYS A 24 23.96 11.37 3.10
C LYS A 24 23.55 10.98 1.67
N ARG A 25 24.36 10.11 1.06
CA ARG A 25 24.01 9.44 -0.19
C ARG A 25 23.66 7.99 0.09
N VAL A 26 22.53 7.55 -0.44
CA VAL A 26 22.07 6.16 -0.33
C VAL A 26 22.06 5.54 -1.72
N MET A 27 22.70 4.39 -1.85
CA MET A 27 22.63 3.57 -3.05
C MET A 27 21.40 2.66 -2.99
N MET A 28 20.66 2.62 -4.09
CA MET A 28 19.45 1.84 -4.27
C MET A 28 19.70 0.81 -5.37
N PHE A 29 19.42 -0.46 -5.10
CA PHE A 29 19.56 -1.54 -6.08
C PHE A 29 18.20 -2.20 -6.29
N SER A 30 17.63 -2.00 -7.49
CA SER A 30 16.35 -2.60 -7.89
C SER A 30 16.60 -3.80 -8.79
N TYR A 31 15.89 -4.90 -8.53
CA TYR A 31 15.99 -6.15 -9.27
C TYR A 31 14.60 -6.71 -9.59
N GLY A 32 14.43 -7.20 -10.82
CA GLY A 32 13.28 -7.98 -11.27
C GLY A 32 13.75 -9.17 -12.09
N SER A 33 13.22 -10.36 -11.78
CA SER A 33 13.49 -11.59 -12.53
C SER A 33 13.02 -11.48 -13.99
N GLY A 34 13.76 -12.09 -14.91
CA GLY A 34 13.64 -11.85 -16.35
C GLY A 34 15.04 -11.48 -16.83
N LEU A 35 15.44 -10.21 -16.59
CA LEU A 35 16.84 -9.78 -16.32
C LEU A 35 16.98 -8.25 -16.10
N THR A 36 15.95 -7.58 -15.58
CA THR A 36 15.98 -6.12 -15.41
C THR A 36 16.51 -5.72 -14.04
N SER A 37 17.62 -5.01 -13.99
CA SER A 37 18.14 -4.41 -12.76
C SER A 37 18.63 -2.99 -12.99
N THR A 38 18.61 -2.17 -11.94
CA THR A 38 19.11 -0.80 -11.99
C THR A 38 19.65 -0.41 -10.63
N MET A 39 20.90 0.08 -10.61
CA MET A 39 21.49 0.74 -9.45
C MET A 39 21.40 2.25 -9.66
N PHE A 40 20.89 2.97 -8.67
CA PHE A 40 20.80 4.44 -8.68
C PHE A 40 21.09 5.00 -7.29
N SER A 41 21.44 6.28 -7.20
CA SER A 41 21.80 6.93 -5.94
C SER A 41 20.86 8.07 -5.60
N LEU A 42 20.51 8.21 -4.33
CA LEU A 42 19.71 9.33 -3.81
C LEU A 42 20.58 10.16 -2.86
N GLN A 43 20.60 11.48 -3.08
CA GLN A 43 21.23 12.43 -2.18
C GLN A 43 20.17 13.02 -1.25
N PHE A 44 20.29 12.77 0.04
CA PHE A 44 19.39 13.30 1.05
C PHE A 44 19.75 14.74 1.38
N ARG A 45 18.70 15.53 1.59
CA ARG A 45 18.74 16.93 2.01
C ARG A 45 17.58 17.14 2.97
N GLU A 46 17.83 17.82 4.08
CA GLU A 46 16.75 18.21 4.97
C GLU A 46 15.80 19.18 4.26
N GLY A 47 14.51 18.87 4.32
CA GLY A 47 13.46 19.65 3.69
C GLY A 47 12.72 20.52 4.70
N GLN A 48 11.79 21.34 4.20
CA GLN A 48 10.85 22.06 5.04
C GLN A 48 9.51 21.31 5.11
N HIS A 49 8.77 21.48 6.20
CA HIS A 49 7.44 20.89 6.35
C HIS A 49 6.53 21.29 5.16
N PRO A 50 5.77 20.37 4.55
CA PRO A 50 5.52 18.98 4.98
C PRO A 50 6.53 17.93 4.47
N PHE A 51 7.53 18.32 3.68
CA PHE A 51 8.48 17.43 3.02
C PHE A 51 9.83 17.33 3.76
N SER A 52 9.82 17.31 5.09
CA SER A 52 11.01 17.05 5.92
C SER A 52 11.18 15.57 6.24
N LEU A 53 12.41 15.13 6.51
CA LEU A 53 12.69 13.71 6.79
C LEU A 53 11.99 13.24 8.07
N ALA A 54 11.96 14.11 9.08
CA ALA A 54 11.23 13.87 10.32
C ALA A 54 9.72 13.74 10.08
N ASN A 55 9.12 14.60 9.26
CA ASN A 55 7.69 14.51 9.00
C ASN A 55 7.33 13.26 8.20
N ILE A 56 8.14 12.87 7.21
CA ILE A 56 7.94 11.62 6.46
C ILE A 56 7.98 10.41 7.40
N ALA A 57 8.96 10.33 8.30
CA ALA A 57 9.06 9.26 9.29
C ALA A 57 7.82 9.18 10.21
N THR A 58 7.35 10.35 10.68
CA THR A 58 6.15 10.48 11.52
C THR A 58 4.88 10.05 10.78
N VAL A 59 4.64 10.57 9.57
CA VAL A 59 3.45 10.27 8.76
C VAL A 59 3.42 8.80 8.35
N MET A 60 4.56 8.20 8.02
CA MET A 60 4.60 6.77 7.68
C MET A 60 4.17 5.89 8.86
N ASN A 61 4.47 6.31 10.10
CA ASN A 61 4.13 5.63 11.35
C ASN A 61 4.39 4.10 11.30
N VAL A 62 5.57 3.71 10.83
CA VAL A 62 5.93 2.30 10.62
C VAL A 62 5.81 1.51 11.93
N GLY A 63 6.33 2.05 13.04
CA GLY A 63 6.23 1.43 14.36
C GLY A 63 4.79 1.22 14.84
N GLY A 64 3.89 2.18 14.62
CA GLY A 64 2.47 2.04 14.96
C GLY A 64 1.80 0.93 14.14
N LYS A 65 2.01 0.92 12.82
CA LYS A 65 1.46 -0.10 11.90
C LYS A 65 1.96 -1.52 12.19
N LEU A 66 3.22 -1.67 12.64
CA LEU A 66 3.75 -2.97 13.01
C LEU A 66 3.14 -3.51 14.31
N LYS A 67 2.78 -2.62 15.25
CA LYS A 67 2.15 -2.96 16.52
C LYS A 67 0.66 -3.29 16.39
N SER A 68 -0.05 -2.70 15.43
CA SER A 68 -1.47 -3.00 15.18
C SER A 68 -1.70 -4.25 14.32
N ARG A 69 -0.67 -5.06 14.06
CA ARG A 69 -0.82 -6.32 13.33
C ARG A 69 -1.57 -7.36 14.17
N HIS A 70 -2.37 -8.16 13.47
CA HIS A 70 -3.04 -9.32 14.05
C HIS A 70 -2.28 -10.58 13.67
N GLU A 71 -1.83 -11.32 14.68
CA GLU A 71 -1.28 -12.66 14.50
C GLU A 71 -2.40 -13.65 14.20
N VAL A 72 -2.10 -14.64 13.38
CA VAL A 72 -3.05 -15.65 12.91
C VAL A 72 -2.37 -17.01 12.99
N GLU A 73 -3.06 -18.00 13.53
CA GLU A 73 -2.56 -19.37 13.62
C GLU A 73 -2.19 -19.94 12.24
N PRO A 74 -1.12 -20.77 12.13
CA PRO A 74 -0.66 -21.31 10.85
C PRO A 74 -1.74 -22.04 10.04
N GLU A 75 -2.60 -22.82 10.70
CA GLU A 75 -3.70 -23.53 10.06
C GLU A 75 -4.67 -22.55 9.39
N LYS A 76 -4.99 -21.46 10.08
CA LYS A 76 -5.89 -20.44 9.57
C LYS A 76 -5.26 -19.65 8.42
N PHE A 77 -3.96 -19.43 8.47
CA PHE A 77 -3.20 -18.85 7.37
C PHE A 77 -3.24 -19.76 6.12
N ILE A 78 -3.05 -21.07 6.28
CA ILE A 78 -3.12 -22.05 5.18
C ILE A 78 -4.53 -22.12 4.57
N GLU A 79 -5.58 -22.14 5.38
CA GLU A 79 -6.97 -22.04 4.90
C GLU A 79 -7.18 -20.79 4.05
N THR A 80 -6.63 -19.66 4.51
CA THR A 80 -6.72 -18.38 3.79
C THR A 80 -5.97 -18.45 2.46
N LEU A 81 -4.78 -19.05 2.41
CA LEU A 81 -4.04 -19.23 1.15
C LEU A 81 -4.84 -20.06 0.13
N LYS A 82 -5.42 -21.19 0.54
CA LYS A 82 -6.26 -22.03 -0.33
C LYS A 82 -7.50 -21.27 -0.83
N LEU A 83 -8.12 -20.48 0.04
CA LEU A 83 -9.24 -19.63 -0.36
C LEU A 83 -8.83 -18.59 -1.41
N MET A 84 -7.66 -17.98 -1.27
CA MET A 84 -7.15 -16.99 -2.23
C MET A 84 -6.79 -17.64 -3.57
N GLU A 85 -6.24 -18.85 -3.56
CA GLU A 85 -5.97 -19.63 -4.77
C GLU A 85 -7.27 -19.91 -5.56
N HIS A 86 -8.33 -20.36 -4.88
CA HIS A 86 -9.64 -20.56 -5.53
C HIS A 86 -10.27 -19.28 -6.07
N ARG A 87 -10.00 -18.13 -5.45
CA ARG A 87 -10.54 -16.83 -5.88
C ARG A 87 -9.71 -16.16 -6.96
N TYR A 88 -8.46 -16.56 -7.16
CA TYR A 88 -7.59 -15.96 -8.15
C TYR A 88 -8.12 -16.23 -9.57
N GLY A 89 -8.56 -15.19 -10.26
CA GLY A 89 -9.25 -15.31 -11.55
C GLY A 89 -10.69 -15.85 -11.47
N GLY A 90 -11.22 -16.06 -10.26
CA GLY A 90 -12.60 -16.47 -10.02
C GLY A 90 -13.58 -15.32 -10.22
N LYS A 91 -14.83 -15.65 -10.50
CA LYS A 91 -15.95 -14.71 -10.66
C LYS A 91 -17.15 -15.15 -9.83
N ASP A 92 -18.14 -14.27 -9.70
CA ASP A 92 -19.46 -14.59 -9.12
C ASP A 92 -19.41 -15.11 -7.66
N PHE A 93 -18.56 -14.51 -6.81
CA PHE A 93 -18.49 -14.83 -5.37
C PHE A 93 -18.66 -13.59 -4.50
N VAL A 94 -19.25 -13.77 -3.30
CA VAL A 94 -19.36 -12.73 -2.28
C VAL A 94 -18.26 -12.95 -1.24
N THR A 95 -17.51 -11.89 -0.93
CA THR A 95 -16.46 -11.93 0.10
C THR A 95 -17.07 -11.94 1.51
N ASN A 96 -16.33 -12.51 2.48
CA ASN A 96 -16.76 -12.50 3.88
C ASN A 96 -16.83 -11.04 4.36
N LYS A 97 -17.89 -10.71 5.12
CA LYS A 97 -18.17 -9.35 5.57
C LYS A 97 -17.41 -8.95 6.85
N ASP A 98 -16.72 -9.87 7.50
CA ASP A 98 -15.93 -9.57 8.69
C ASP A 98 -14.76 -8.66 8.32
N CYS A 99 -14.73 -7.49 8.96
CA CYS A 99 -13.72 -6.46 8.77
C CYS A 99 -13.20 -5.95 10.13
N SER A 100 -13.43 -6.72 11.19
CA SER A 100 -13.03 -6.36 12.56
C SER A 100 -11.52 -6.14 12.71
N LEU A 101 -10.72 -6.82 11.87
CA LEU A 101 -9.26 -6.75 11.86
C LEU A 101 -8.70 -5.63 10.96
N LEU A 102 -9.55 -4.85 10.29
CA LEU A 102 -9.12 -3.75 9.43
C LEU A 102 -9.10 -2.44 10.20
N GLU A 103 -8.05 -1.65 9.99
CA GLU A 103 -7.98 -0.28 10.50
C GLU A 103 -9.22 0.53 10.08
N PRO A 104 -9.85 1.32 10.97
CA PRO A 104 -11.11 2.01 10.69
C PRO A 104 -11.09 2.87 9.42
N ALA A 105 -9.94 3.49 9.09
CA ALA A 105 -9.77 4.27 7.87
C ALA A 105 -9.97 3.43 6.59
N LEU A 106 -9.63 2.14 6.62
CA LEU A 106 -9.78 1.21 5.50
C LEU A 106 -11.24 0.79 5.29
N LEU A 107 -12.09 0.88 6.33
CA LEU A 107 -13.52 0.55 6.23
C LEU A 107 -14.29 1.55 5.35
N SER A 108 -13.87 2.82 5.32
CA SER A 108 -14.48 3.86 4.45
C SER A 108 -14.25 3.62 2.95
N HIS A 109 -13.23 2.83 2.59
CA HIS A 109 -12.90 2.46 1.21
C HIS A 109 -13.64 1.21 0.72
N ARG A 110 -14.48 0.58 1.56
CA ARG A 110 -15.10 -0.75 1.32
C ARG A 110 -16.13 -0.81 0.19
N SER A 111 -16.73 0.30 -0.24
CA SER A 111 -17.63 0.30 -1.41
C SER A 111 -16.95 -0.12 -2.73
N ARG A 112 -15.64 -0.46 -2.71
CA ARG A 112 -14.79 -0.71 -3.88
C ARG A 112 -14.31 -2.16 -4.07
N PHE A 113 -14.67 -3.10 -3.19
CA PHE A 113 -14.32 -4.53 -3.34
C PHE A 113 -15.57 -5.42 -3.50
N GLN A 114 -16.59 -4.87 -4.16
CA GLN A 114 -17.75 -5.61 -4.61
C GLN A 114 -17.63 -5.69 -6.13
N VAL A 115 -17.18 -6.83 -6.66
CA VAL A 115 -17.04 -7.05 -8.10
C VAL A 115 -18.46 -7.06 -8.68
N PRO A 116 -18.85 -6.07 -9.51
CA PRO A 116 -20.12 -6.12 -10.21
C PRO A 116 -20.06 -7.25 -11.25
N GLU A 117 -21.17 -7.95 -11.39
CA GLU A 117 -21.43 -8.89 -12.47
C GLU A 117 -21.18 -8.17 -13.82
N VAL A 118 -20.47 -8.83 -14.73
CA VAL A 118 -20.15 -8.42 -16.11
C VAL A 118 -18.81 -7.69 -16.34
N LEU A 119 -17.85 -8.47 -16.85
CA LEU A 119 -16.49 -8.14 -17.34
C LEU A 119 -15.47 -7.67 -16.29
N CYS A 120 -14.30 -8.29 -16.35
CA CYS A 120 -13.12 -8.03 -15.52
C CYS A 120 -12.66 -6.56 -15.59
N GLN A 121 -13.29 -5.68 -14.81
CA GLN A 121 -12.81 -4.34 -14.49
C GLN A 121 -12.69 -4.24 -12.97
N GLU A 122 -11.45 -4.25 -12.47
CA GLU A 122 -11.19 -3.80 -11.10
C GLU A 122 -11.53 -2.30 -11.01
N ALA A 123 -12.67 -1.98 -10.42
CA ALA A 123 -13.14 -0.61 -10.29
C ALA A 123 -12.33 0.14 -9.20
N CYS A 124 -11.32 0.91 -9.62
CA CYS A 124 -10.65 1.90 -8.76
C CYS A 124 -11.15 3.31 -9.14
N GLY A 125 -12.05 3.87 -8.33
CA GLY A 125 -12.65 5.20 -8.57
C GLY A 125 -11.81 6.37 -8.04
N SER A 126 -11.57 7.34 -8.94
CA SER A 126 -10.96 8.66 -8.76
C SER A 126 -11.81 9.60 -7.86
N PHE A 127 -11.14 10.46 -7.09
CA PHE A 127 -11.74 11.58 -6.39
C PHE A 127 -11.71 12.80 -7.34
N GLY A 128 -12.89 13.31 -7.71
CA GLY A 128 -13.01 14.52 -8.51
C GLY A 128 -14.44 15.05 -8.45
N GLY A 129 -14.67 16.04 -7.60
CA GLY A 129 -15.91 16.81 -7.63
C GLY A 129 -16.02 17.53 -8.97
N ALA A 130 -17.04 17.20 -9.74
CA ALA A 130 -17.48 18.00 -10.87
C ALA A 130 -19.01 18.12 -10.75
N THR A 131 -19.43 19.27 -10.23
CA THR A 131 -20.80 19.80 -10.32
C THR A 131 -21.25 19.76 -11.77
N THR A 132 -22.22 18.90 -12.09
CA THR A 132 -22.90 18.97 -13.39
C THR A 132 -24.05 19.96 -13.26
N VAL A 133 -23.87 21.14 -13.85
CA VAL A 133 -24.95 22.09 -14.13
C VAL A 133 -25.81 21.45 -15.23
N ALA A 134 -27.07 21.18 -14.93
CA ALA A 134 -28.06 20.76 -15.91
C ALA A 134 -28.45 21.96 -16.79
N ASN A 135 -28.12 21.90 -18.08
CA ASN A 135 -28.81 22.69 -19.10
C ASN A 135 -29.80 21.75 -19.82
N GLY A 136 -31.09 22.02 -19.68
CA GLY A 136 -32.15 21.45 -20.47
C GLY A 136 -33.07 22.57 -20.93
N HIS A 137 -33.21 22.67 -22.26
CA HIS A 137 -34.24 23.31 -23.08
C HIS A 137 -35.27 24.23 -22.43
#